data_AF-A0AA35QCE8-F1
#
_entry.id   AF-A0AA35QCE8-F1
#
_cell.length_a   1.000
_cell.length_b   1.000
_cell.length_c   1.000
_cell.angle_alpha   90.00
_cell.angle_beta   90.00
_cell.angle_gamma   90.00
#
_symmetry.space_group_name_H-M   'P 1'
#
loop_
_entity.id
_entity.type
_entity.pdbx_description
1 polymer ?
#
loop_
_entity_poly.entity_id
_entity_poly.type
_entity_poly.pdbx_seq_one_letter_code
_entity_poly.pdbx_strand_id
1 'polypeptide(L)' 'MQSDSDNPFFNAVNAFNSEKIDYTGGVIDETNYSHYTQVVWKKTTKLGMAKATGNCGTWVVARYSPQGNYFKMMAW' A
#
# COMPACT_ATOMS: atom_id res chain seq x y z
N MET A 1 -0.58 -16.94 6.47
CA MET A 1 -1.11 -17.28 5.12
C MET A 1 -2.55 -16.80 5.10
N GLN A 2 -2.86 -15.75 4.34
CA GLN A 2 -4.23 -15.21 4.33
C GLN A 2 -5.04 -15.91 3.24
N SER A 3 -6.16 -16.49 3.66
CA SER A 3 -7.01 -17.42 2.92
C SER A 3 -7.60 -16.81 1.64
N ASP A 4 -7.69 -17.61 0.58
CA ASP A 4 -8.39 -17.27 -0.68
C ASP A 4 -9.92 -17.06 -0.50
N SER A 5 -10.46 -17.34 0.70
CA SER A 5 -11.88 -17.16 1.03
C SER A 5 -12.25 -15.77 1.57
N ASP A 6 -11.27 -15.00 2.06
CA ASP A 6 -11.51 -13.69 2.67
C ASP A 6 -11.40 -12.58 1.63
N ASN A 7 -12.12 -11.46 1.83
CA ASN A 7 -12.13 -10.34 0.88
C ASN A 7 -10.68 -9.91 0.54
N PRO A 8 -10.19 -10.17 -0.69
CA PRO A 8 -8.77 -10.02 -1.01
C PRO A 8 -8.33 -8.56 -0.97
N PHE A 9 -9.24 -7.61 -1.21
CA PHE A 9 -8.95 -6.18 -1.05
C PHE A 9 -8.73 -5.80 0.41
N PHE A 10 -9.55 -6.34 1.32
CA PHE A 10 -9.38 -6.12 2.76
C PHE A 10 -8.06 -6.70 3.26
N ASN A 11 -7.70 -7.89 2.79
CA ASN A 11 -6.43 -8.53 3.11
C ASN A 11 -5.24 -7.69 2.64
N ALA A 12 -5.29 -7.20 1.40
CA ALA A 12 -4.25 -6.32 0.86
C ALA A 12 -4.10 -5.03 1.67
N VAL A 13 -5.20 -4.36 2.01
CA VAL A 13 -5.16 -3.14 2.83
C VAL A 13 -4.59 -3.41 4.22
N ASN A 14 -4.94 -4.53 4.85
CA ASN A 14 -4.38 -4.91 6.14
C ASN A 14 -2.88 -5.21 6.06
N ALA A 15 -2.43 -5.89 4.99
CA ALA A 15 -1.02 -6.13 4.75
C ALA A 15 -0.25 -4.80 4.60
N PHE A 16 -0.76 -3.88 3.76
CA PHE A 16 -0.15 -2.56 3.59
C PHE A 16 -0.11 -1.76 4.90
N ASN A 17 -1.17 -1.82 5.71
CA ASN A 17 -1.21 -1.15 7.01
C ASN A 17 -0.28 -1.79 8.05
N SER A 18 -0.02 -3.09 7.96
CA SER A 18 0.84 -3.79 8.91
C SER A 18 2.30 -3.31 8.85
N GLU A 19 2.74 -2.81 7.69
CA GLU A 19 4.05 -2.17 7.50
C GLU A 19 4.21 -0.85 8.29
N LYS A 20 3.15 -0.34 8.93
CA LYS A 20 3.23 0.82 9.82
C LYS A 20 4.29 0.63 10.92
N ILE A 21 4.47 -0.58 11.41
CA ILE A 21 5.44 -0.88 12.47
C ILE A 21 6.88 -0.59 12.05
N ASP A 22 7.18 -0.73 10.76
CA ASP A 22 8.51 -0.50 10.19
C ASP A 22 8.72 0.98 9.81
N TYR A 23 7.65 1.78 9.82
CA TYR A 23 7.72 3.19 9.47
C TYR A 23 8.01 4.07 10.70
N THR A 24 9.21 4.63 10.75
CA THR A 24 9.70 5.47 11.86
C THR A 24 9.31 6.94 11.72
N GLY A 25 8.63 7.33 10.64
CA GLY A 25 8.33 8.73 10.32
C GLY A 25 9.49 9.44 9.64
N GLY A 26 9.27 10.68 9.24
CA GLY A 26 10.28 11.48 8.53
C GLY A 26 10.07 11.51 7.02
N VAL A 27 11.02 12.14 6.32
CA VAL A 27 10.96 12.25 4.86
C VAL A 27 11.19 10.89 4.23
N ILE A 28 10.53 10.63 3.10
CA ILE A 28 10.78 9.39 2.36
C ILE A 28 12.19 9.40 1.79
N ASP A 29 12.94 8.34 2.04
CA ASP A 29 14.26 8.05 1.50
C ASP A 29 14.31 6.63 0.93
N GLU A 30 15.50 6.15 0.59
CA GLU A 30 15.71 4.82 -0.01
C GLU A 30 15.47 3.65 0.97
N THR A 31 15.21 3.93 2.25
CA THR A 31 15.14 2.92 3.31
C THR A 31 13.78 2.81 3.98
N ASN A 32 12.90 3.79 3.81
CA ASN A 32 11.63 3.88 4.53
C ASN A 32 10.37 3.99 3.63
N TYR A 33 10.52 3.88 2.31
CA TYR A 33 9.38 3.80 1.40
C TYR A 33 8.72 2.42 1.47
N SER A 34 7.40 2.40 1.54
CA SER A 34 6.62 1.16 1.67
C SER A 34 5.18 1.32 1.14
N HIS A 35 4.38 0.27 1.15
CA HIS A 35 2.96 0.37 0.83
C HIS A 35 2.23 1.24 1.85
N TYR A 36 2.59 1.14 3.15
CA TYR A 36 2.01 1.98 4.19
C TYR A 36 2.14 3.48 3.88
N THR A 37 3.35 3.93 3.53
CA THR A 37 3.62 5.35 3.24
C THR A 37 2.79 5.89 2.08
N GLN A 38 2.49 5.05 1.08
CA GLN A 38 1.61 5.40 -0.02
C GLN A 38 0.14 5.45 0.41
N VAL A 39 -0.30 4.52 1.28
CA VAL A 39 -1.67 4.49 1.83
C VAL A 39 -1.99 5.76 2.61
N VAL A 40 -1.04 6.24 3.43
CA VAL A 40 -1.25 7.44 4.26
C VAL A 40 -0.85 8.75 3.59
N TRP A 41 -0.47 8.71 2.30
CA TRP A 41 0.02 9.88 1.58
C TRP A 41 -1.04 10.96 1.41
N LYS A 42 -0.91 12.08 2.12
CA LYS A 42 -1.91 13.15 2.21
C LYS A 42 -2.31 13.79 0.88
N LYS A 43 -1.37 13.86 -0.08
CA LYS A 43 -1.67 14.44 -1.41
C LYS A 43 -2.40 13.47 -2.34
N THR A 44 -2.44 12.18 -2.01
CA THR A 44 -3.15 11.17 -2.80
C THR A 44 -4.64 11.29 -2.51
N THR A 45 -5.45 11.52 -3.54
CA THR A 45 -6.90 11.76 -3.37
C THR A 45 -7.76 10.76 -4.13
N LYS A 46 -7.16 9.92 -4.96
CA LYS A 46 -7.83 8.90 -5.75
C LYS A 46 -7.13 7.56 -5.55
N LEU A 47 -7.93 6.51 -5.38
CA LEU A 47 -7.51 5.13 -5.22
C LEU A 47 -8.30 4.26 -6.19
N GLY A 48 -7.61 3.39 -6.92
CA GLY A 48 -8.22 2.30 -7.68
C GLY A 48 -7.57 0.98 -7.29
N MET A 49 -8.38 -0.02 -6.95
CA MET A 49 -7.89 -1.37 -6.63
C MET A 49 -8.50 -2.39 -7.59
N ALA A 50 -7.69 -3.35 -8.02
CA ALA A 50 -8.11 -4.47 -8.86
C ALA A 50 -7.50 -5.77 -8.35
N LYS A 51 -8.18 -6.88 -8.62
CA LYS A 51 -7.66 -8.22 -8.33
C LYS A 51 -7.66 -9.06 -9.59
N ALA A 52 -6.69 -9.96 -9.69
CA ALA A 52 -6.63 -11.02 -10.69
C ALA A 52 -6.40 -12.35 -9.97
N THR A 53 -7.14 -13.38 -10.34
CA THR A 53 -6.99 -14.73 -9.78
C THR A 53 -6.62 -15.68 -10.91
N GLY A 54 -5.57 -16.48 -10.72
CA GLY A 54 -5.13 -17.50 -11.65
C GLY A 54 -4.63 -18.75 -10.92
N ASN A 55 -4.04 -19.69 -11.65
CA ASN A 55 -3.58 -20.97 -11.07
C ASN A 55 -2.53 -20.83 -9.96
N CYS A 56 -1.80 -19.72 -9.89
CA CYS A 56 -0.75 -19.49 -8.89
C CYS A 56 -1.20 -18.59 -7.72
N GLY A 57 -2.49 -18.24 -7.63
CA GLY A 57 -3.06 -17.48 -6.53
C GLY A 57 -3.84 -16.24 -6.96
N THR A 58 -4.16 -15.40 -5.98
CA THR A 58 -4.83 -14.10 -6.18
C THR A 58 -3.85 -12.96 -5.97
N TRP A 59 -3.76 -12.06 -6.94
CA TRP A 59 -2.99 -10.82 -6.85
C TRP A 59 -3.94 -9.64 -6.70
N VAL A 60 -3.58 -8.69 -5.84
CA VAL A 60 -4.29 -7.44 -5.64
C VAL A 60 -3.33 -6.30 -5.93
N VAL A 61 -3.77 -5.34 -6.74
CA VAL A 61 -3.01 -4.15 -7.09
C VAL A 61 -3.80 -2.92 -6.67
N ALA A 62 -3.13 -1.98 -6.02
CA ALA A 62 -3.65 -0.65 -5.71
C ALA A 62 -2.89 0.40 -6.53
N ARG A 63 -3.61 1.35 -7.12
CA ARG A 63 -3.06 2.52 -7.80
C ARG A 63 -3.59 3.79 -7.17
N TYR A 64 -2.71 4.76 -7.04
CA TYR A 64 -2.93 5.99 -6.30
C TYR A 64 -2.69 7.20 -7.21
N SER A 65 -3.55 8.21 -7.12
CA SER A 65 -3.41 9.46 -7.87
C SER A 65 -3.80 10.68 -7.02
N PRO A 66 -3.01 11.75 -7.01
CA PRO A 66 -1.60 11.81 -7.40
C PRO A 66 -0.76 10.72 -6.71
N GLN A 67 0.32 10.26 -7.35
CA GLN A 67 1.20 9.26 -6.73
C GLN A 67 1.85 9.81 -5.45
N GLY A 68 2.17 8.93 -4.52
CA GLY A 68 2.89 9.24 -3.29
C GLY A 68 4.34 8.76 -3.34
N ASN A 69 4.91 8.54 -2.16
CA ASN A 69 6.28 8.05 -1.97
C ASN A 69 7.32 8.85 -2.75
N TYR A 70 7.12 10.16 -2.83
CA TYR A 70 8.09 11.05 -3.43
C TYR A 70 9.30 11.20 -2.50
N PHE A 71 10.48 10.98 -3.07
CA PHE A 71 11.74 11.17 -2.37
C PHE A 71 11.84 12.56 -1.74
N LYS A 72 12.29 12.62 -0.48
CA LYS A 72 12.41 13.82 0.36
C LYS A 72 11.10 14.54 0.67
N MET A 73 9.94 13.91 0.47
CA MET A 73 8.64 14.43 0.89
C MET A 73 8.08 13.64 2.08
N MET A 74 7.27 14.30 2.91
CA MET A 74 6.56 13.67 4.02
C MET A 74 5.25 13.06 3.54
N ALA A 75 4.87 11.92 4.13
CA ALA A 75 3.59 11.29 3.84
C ALA A 75 2.38 12.06 4.42
N TRP A 76 2.53 12.89 5.46
CA TRP A 76 1.45 13.65 6.13
C TRP A 76 1.76 15.12 6.44
#